data_AF-A0A6G7RY16-F1
#
_entry.id   AF-A0A6G7RY16-F1
#
_cell.length_a   1.000
_cell.length_b   1.000
_cell.length_c   1.000
_cell.angle_alpha   90.00
_cell.angle_beta   90.00
_cell.angle_gamma   90.00
#
_symmetry.space_group_name_H-M   'P 1'
#
loop_
_entity.id
_entity.type
_entity.pdbx_description
1 polymer ?
#
loop_
_entity_poly.entity_id
_entity_poly.type
_entity_poly.pdbx_seq_one_letter_code
_entity_poly.pdbx_strand_id
1 'polypeptide(L)'
;MKLKLFFYICFLSIIVSCNSLKTAVYDQYSYQQTISVKVESEALIEKAIDSFSHHEAEVNDLILDLKKLVEYEKNKPNNEITYAMLKLMEDQDKSLLAGFLKRWEDEQQLSQVFTNEAKAQIMEAFDLIIKYEANKNKENKTNLLSFLGN
;
A
#
# COMPACT_ATOMS: atom_id res chain seq x y z
N MET A 1 5.34 48.56 -26.35
CA MET A 1 4.30 47.98 -25.47
C MET A 1 4.17 46.46 -25.62
N LYS A 2 4.09 45.92 -26.84
CA LYS A 2 3.93 44.46 -27.09
C LYS A 2 5.08 43.57 -26.57
N LEU A 3 6.33 44.04 -26.61
CA LEU A 3 7.50 43.26 -26.13
C LEU A 3 7.56 43.14 -24.59
N LYS A 4 7.20 44.21 -23.86
CA LYS A 4 7.10 44.18 -22.38
C LYS A 4 5.93 43.30 -21.92
N LEU A 5 4.81 43.31 -22.65
CA LEU A 5 3.66 42.45 -22.39
C LEU A 5 4.00 40.97 -22.63
N PHE A 6 4.78 40.67 -23.66
CA PHE A 6 5.27 39.31 -23.94
C PHE A 6 6.19 38.79 -22.82
N PHE A 7 7.13 39.61 -22.35
CA PHE A 7 7.97 39.26 -21.19
C PHE A 7 7.14 39.06 -19.92
N TYR A 8 6.11 39.87 -19.69
CA TYR A 8 5.21 39.70 -18.53
C TYR A 8 4.40 38.40 -18.61
N ILE A 9 3.91 38.03 -19.79
CA ILE A 9 3.17 36.78 -20.02
C ILE A 9 4.09 35.57 -19.82
N CYS A 10 5.31 35.57 -20.36
CA CYS A 10 6.29 34.50 -20.14
C CYS A 10 6.68 34.38 -18.65
N PHE A 11 6.85 35.49 -17.93
CA PHE A 11 7.16 35.46 -16.51
C PHE A 11 5.98 34.93 -15.67
N LEU A 12 4.74 35.25 -16.06
CA LEU A 12 3.52 34.72 -15.43
C LEU A 12 3.34 33.21 -15.67
N SER A 13 3.85 32.66 -16.78
CA SER A 13 3.75 31.21 -17.06
C SER A 13 4.62 30.35 -16.12
N ILE A 14 5.75 30.88 -15.65
CA ILE A 14 6.71 30.13 -14.81
C ILE A 14 6.21 29.97 -13.37
N ILE A 15 5.35 30.88 -12.88
CA ILE A 15 4.77 30.80 -11.53
C ILE A 15 3.56 29.84 -11.42
N VAL A 16 2.92 29.48 -12.53
CA VAL A 16 1.78 28.54 -12.53
C VAL A 16 2.23 27.07 -12.65
N SER A 17 3.42 26.82 -13.21
CA SER A 17 3.95 25.46 -13.40
C SER A 17 4.47 24.80 -12.12
N CYS A 18 4.62 25.50 -11.00
CA CYS A 18 5.02 24.86 -9.73
C CYS A 18 3.91 24.00 -9.08
N ASN A 19 2.66 24.10 -9.51
CA ASN A 19 1.58 23.26 -8.96
C ASN A 19 1.58 21.83 -9.52
N SER A 20 2.18 21.56 -10.68
CA SER A 20 2.25 20.18 -11.24
C SER A 20 3.17 19.25 -10.43
N LEU A 21 4.12 19.80 -9.68
CA LEU A 21 5.00 19.04 -8.78
C LEU A 21 4.35 18.67 -7.43
N LYS A 22 3.24 19.31 -7.06
CA LYS A 22 2.53 19.03 -5.80
C LYS A 22 1.61 17.81 -5.86
N THR A 23 1.31 17.31 -7.06
CA THR A 23 0.33 16.24 -7.27
C THR A 23 0.76 15.35 -8.42
N ALA A 24 1.81 14.54 -8.23
CA ALA A 24 1.97 13.38 -9.09
C ALA A 24 0.83 12.40 -8.73
N VAL A 25 -0.05 12.13 -9.69
CA VAL A 25 -1.17 11.18 -9.52
C VAL A 25 -0.66 9.76 -9.22
N TYR A 26 0.56 9.49 -9.67
CA TYR A 26 1.30 8.25 -9.51
C TYR A 26 2.62 8.52 -8.79
N ASP A 27 2.88 7.79 -7.71
CA ASP A 27 4.17 7.76 -7.05
C ASP A 27 4.87 6.42 -7.32
N GLN A 28 6.00 6.47 -8.02
CA GLN A 28 6.73 5.27 -8.43
C GLN A 28 7.23 4.47 -7.22
N TYR A 29 7.69 5.16 -6.18
CA TYR A 29 8.19 4.50 -4.97
C TYR A 29 7.06 3.74 -4.27
N SER A 30 5.93 4.40 -3.98
CA SER A 30 4.74 3.78 -3.40
C SER A 30 4.29 2.54 -4.15
N TYR A 31 4.17 2.65 -5.47
CA TYR A 31 3.75 1.55 -6.33
C TYR A 31 4.71 0.36 -6.28
N GLN A 32 6.02 0.62 -6.42
CA GLN A 32 7.04 -0.43 -6.39
C GLN A 32 7.13 -1.11 -5.02
N GLN A 33 7.10 -0.33 -3.93
CA GLN A 33 7.18 -0.87 -2.58
C GLN A 33 5.92 -1.67 -2.22
N THR A 34 4.73 -1.22 -2.63
CA THR A 34 3.48 -1.98 -2.42
C THR A 34 3.52 -3.32 -3.16
N ILE A 35 4.08 -3.37 -4.37
CA ILE A 35 4.28 -4.64 -5.10
C ILE A 35 5.29 -5.53 -4.39
N SER A 36 6.41 -4.99 -3.90
CA SER A 36 7.43 -5.77 -3.17
C SER A 36 6.80 -6.45 -1.95
N VAL A 37 6.15 -5.65 -1.10
CA VAL A 37 5.48 -6.14 0.10
C VAL A 37 4.39 -7.17 -0.25
N LYS A 38 3.62 -6.96 -1.33
CA LYS A 38 2.63 -7.96 -1.80
C LYS A 38 3.29 -9.31 -2.11
N VAL A 39 4.34 -9.31 -2.93
CA VAL A 39 4.99 -10.55 -3.39
C VAL A 39 5.67 -11.28 -2.23
N GLU A 40 6.33 -10.55 -1.35
CA GLU A 40 6.95 -11.11 -0.14
C GLU A 40 5.89 -11.67 0.82
N SER A 41 4.77 -10.97 0.98
CA SER A 41 3.63 -11.47 1.76
C SER A 41 3.07 -12.77 1.18
N GLU A 42 2.86 -12.83 -0.13
CA GLU A 42 2.37 -14.05 -0.78
C GLU A 42 3.28 -15.25 -0.50
N ALA A 43 4.59 -15.05 -0.67
CA ALA A 43 5.59 -16.07 -0.45
C ALA A 43 5.65 -16.53 1.02
N LEU A 44 5.50 -15.62 1.99
CA LEU A 44 5.49 -15.96 3.41
C LEU A 44 4.20 -16.62 3.87
N ILE A 45 3.05 -16.17 3.36
CA ILE A 45 1.75 -16.78 3.67
C ILE A 45 1.75 -18.26 3.27
N GLU A 46 2.30 -18.60 2.10
CA GLU A 46 2.39 -20.01 1.66
C GLU A 46 3.23 -20.89 2.59
N LYS A 47 4.20 -20.31 3.30
CA LYS A 47 5.03 -21.01 4.29
C LYS A 47 4.38 -21.12 5.67
N ALA A 48 3.20 -20.54 5.89
CA ALA A 48 2.55 -20.56 7.20
C ALA A 48 2.06 -21.94 7.65
N ILE A 49 2.15 -22.94 6.77
CA ILE A 49 1.96 -24.35 7.10
C ILE A 49 3.20 -24.97 7.78
N ASP A 50 4.32 -24.25 7.85
CA ASP A 50 5.51 -24.63 8.59
C ASP A 50 5.56 -23.89 9.94
N SER A 51 6.49 -24.28 10.82
CA SER A 51 6.68 -23.59 12.10
C SER A 51 7.14 -22.15 11.89
N PHE A 52 6.46 -21.20 12.54
CA PHE A 52 6.81 -19.78 12.54
C PHE A 52 8.28 -19.54 12.90
N SER A 53 8.83 -20.31 13.84
CA SER A 53 10.23 -20.19 14.28
C SER A 53 11.26 -20.35 13.15
N HIS A 54 10.91 -21.05 12.06
CA HIS A 54 11.79 -21.17 10.89
C HIS A 54 11.81 -19.92 10.00
N HIS A 55 10.81 -19.05 10.13
CA HIS A 55 10.57 -17.89 9.26
C HIS A 55 10.46 -16.57 10.01
N GLU A 56 10.67 -16.57 11.34
CA GLU A 56 10.56 -15.39 12.20
C GLU A 56 11.34 -14.18 11.67
N ALA A 57 12.57 -14.39 11.18
CA ALA A 57 13.38 -13.32 10.60
C ALA A 57 12.73 -12.71 9.36
N GLU A 58 12.27 -13.54 8.42
CA GLU A 58 11.58 -13.09 7.19
C GLU A 58 10.27 -12.35 7.53
N VAL A 59 9.53 -12.83 8.53
CA VAL A 59 8.29 -12.17 9.00
C VAL A 59 8.59 -10.80 9.60
N ASN A 60 9.63 -10.70 10.44
CA ASN A 60 10.02 -9.45 11.06
C ASN A 60 10.48 -8.41 10.03
N ASP A 61 11.22 -8.84 9.00
CA ASP A 61 11.64 -7.98 7.89
C ASP A 61 10.42 -7.48 7.10
N LEU A 62 9.46 -8.36 6.76
CA LEU A 62 8.23 -7.98 6.07
C LEU A 62 7.39 -6.96 6.88
N ILE A 63 7.24 -7.18 8.19
CA ILE A 63 6.52 -6.25 9.08
C ILE A 63 7.23 -4.89 9.12
N LEU A 64 8.57 -4.89 9.14
CA LEU A 64 9.35 -3.66 9.12
C LEU A 64 9.16 -2.90 7.80
N ASP A 65 9.14 -3.59 6.67
CA ASP A 65 8.95 -2.96 5.36
C ASP A 65 7.53 -2.44 5.17
N LEU A 66 6.52 -3.16 5.66
CA LEU A 66 5.15 -2.66 5.75
C LEU A 66 5.08 -1.38 6.59
N LYS A 67 5.73 -1.34 7.76
CA LYS A 67 5.80 -0.14 8.63
C LYS A 67 6.44 1.06 7.92
N LYS A 68 7.56 0.83 7.21
CA LYS A 68 8.23 1.89 6.43
C LYS A 68 7.29 2.43 5.34
N LEU A 69 6.59 1.54 4.64
CA LEU A 69 5.62 1.93 3.62
C LEU A 69 4.46 2.74 4.21
N VAL A 70 3.86 2.27 5.31
CA VAL A 70 2.79 2.99 6.02
C VAL A 70 3.22 4.40 6.43
N GLU A 71 4.40 4.54 7.05
CA GLU A 71 4.89 5.86 7.50
C GLU A 71 5.24 6.77 6.30
N TYR A 72 5.73 6.22 5.20
CA TYR A 72 5.93 6.99 3.97
C TYR A 72 4.59 7.51 3.42
N GLU A 73 3.57 6.65 3.31
CA GLU A 73 2.26 7.02 2.75
C GLU A 73 1.48 8.01 3.61
N LYS A 74 1.67 7.97 4.94
CA LYS A 74 1.11 8.93 5.90
C LYS A 74 1.56 10.37 5.65
N ASN A 75 2.79 10.55 5.16
CA ASN A 75 3.39 11.87 4.94
C ASN A 75 3.15 12.40 3.52
N LYS A 76 2.43 11.66 2.66
CA LYS A 76 2.07 12.08 1.31
C LYS A 76 0.80 12.96 1.30
N PRO A 77 0.78 14.06 0.52
CA PRO A 77 -0.44 14.86 0.36
C PRO A 77 -1.51 14.11 -0.44
N ASN A 78 -2.80 14.27 -0.07
CA ASN A 78 -3.97 13.71 -0.75
C ASN A 78 -3.94 12.17 -0.89
N ASN A 79 -3.45 11.49 0.14
CA ASN A 79 -3.18 10.05 0.11
C ASN A 79 -3.83 9.28 1.27
N GLU A 80 -4.86 9.87 1.87
CA GLU A 80 -5.51 9.41 3.09
C GLU A 80 -6.10 7.99 2.92
N ILE A 81 -6.54 7.65 1.71
CA ILE A 81 -7.16 6.35 1.42
C ILE A 81 -6.10 5.24 1.34
N THR A 82 -5.03 5.44 0.57
CA THR A 82 -3.91 4.49 0.50
C THR A 82 -3.32 4.27 1.88
N TYR A 83 -3.10 5.36 2.64
CA TYR A 83 -2.64 5.28 4.02
C TYR A 83 -3.59 4.47 4.92
N ALA A 84 -4.90 4.75 4.89
CA ALA A 84 -5.88 4.03 5.70
C ALA A 84 -5.92 2.52 5.38
N MET A 85 -5.78 2.15 4.11
CA MET A 85 -5.71 0.75 3.70
C MET A 85 -4.46 0.06 4.22
N LEU A 86 -3.29 0.67 4.06
CA LEU A 86 -2.05 0.10 4.55
C LEU A 86 -2.02 0.03 6.08
N LYS A 87 -2.65 0.98 6.78
CA LYS A 87 -2.89 0.87 8.22
C LYS A 87 -3.74 -0.32 8.59
N LEU A 88 -4.75 -0.68 7.78
CA LEU A 88 -5.54 -1.89 8.00
C LEU A 88 -4.71 -3.16 7.74
N MET A 89 -3.83 -3.15 6.74
CA MET A 89 -2.88 -4.25 6.49
C MET A 89 -1.90 -4.44 7.66
N GLU A 90 -1.49 -3.34 8.29
CA GLU A 90 -0.57 -3.30 9.44
C GLU A 90 -1.28 -3.58 10.79
N ASP A 91 -2.61 -3.64 10.81
CA ASP A 91 -3.37 -3.85 12.05
C ASP A 91 -3.36 -5.33 12.45
N GLN A 92 -2.74 -5.60 13.61
CA GLN A 92 -2.61 -6.94 14.17
C GLN A 92 -3.91 -7.50 14.74
N ASP A 93 -4.90 -6.65 15.02
CA ASP A 93 -6.19 -7.06 15.58
C ASP A 93 -7.24 -7.29 14.47
N LYS A 94 -6.83 -7.21 13.20
CA LYS A 94 -7.66 -7.40 12.00
C LYS A 94 -7.16 -8.59 11.18
N SER A 95 -8.04 -9.19 10.39
CA SER A 95 -7.75 -10.44 9.68
C SER A 95 -6.90 -10.30 8.41
N LEU A 96 -6.26 -9.15 8.16
CA LEU A 96 -5.38 -8.95 7.00
C LEU A 96 -3.94 -9.36 7.36
N LEU A 97 -2.94 -8.76 6.71
CA LEU A 97 -1.56 -9.26 6.76
C LEU A 97 -0.98 -9.34 8.18
N ALA A 98 -0.96 -8.24 8.94
CA ALA A 98 -0.33 -8.24 10.26
C ALA A 98 -1.05 -9.15 11.26
N GLY A 99 -2.38 -9.22 11.23
CA GLY A 99 -3.11 -10.16 12.10
C GLY A 99 -3.00 -11.62 11.66
N PHE A 100 -2.85 -11.90 10.35
CA PHE A 100 -2.48 -13.24 9.87
C PHE A 100 -1.11 -13.66 10.42
N LEU A 101 -0.11 -12.78 10.32
CA LEU A 101 1.24 -13.06 10.81
C LEU A 101 1.28 -13.24 12.33
N LYS A 102 0.54 -12.42 13.08
CA LYS A 102 0.38 -12.57 14.53
C LYS A 102 -0.29 -13.90 14.90
N ARG A 103 -1.33 -14.29 14.17
CA ARG A 103 -1.96 -15.60 14.39
C ARG A 103 -0.98 -16.74 14.13
N TRP A 104 -0.18 -16.64 13.07
CA TRP A 104 0.84 -17.65 12.79
C TRP A 104 1.91 -17.71 13.89
N GLU A 105 2.32 -16.56 14.43
CA GLU A 105 3.21 -16.49 15.60
C GLU A 105 2.58 -17.18 16.83
N ASP A 106 1.33 -16.87 17.14
CA ASP A 106 0.62 -17.41 18.31
C ASP A 106 0.36 -18.93 18.19
N GLU A 107 -0.07 -19.38 17.02
CA GLU A 107 -0.44 -20.79 16.77
C GLU A 107 0.76 -21.65 16.30
N GLN A 108 1.90 -21.02 16.02
CA GLN A 108 3.14 -21.58 15.45
C GLN A 108 3.01 -22.19 14.06
N GLN A 109 1.83 -22.67 13.67
CA GLN A 109 1.57 -23.28 12.37
C GLN A 109 0.09 -23.16 12.05
N LEU A 110 -0.24 -22.87 10.79
CA LEU A 110 -1.60 -22.70 10.31
C LEU A 110 -2.01 -23.83 9.36
N SER A 111 -3.32 -24.10 9.28
CA SER A 111 -3.83 -25.08 8.33
C SER A 111 -3.76 -24.58 6.90
N GLN A 112 -3.48 -25.46 5.93
CA GLN A 112 -3.46 -25.12 4.50
C GLN A 112 -4.75 -24.44 4.03
N VAL A 113 -5.91 -24.88 4.54
CA VAL A 113 -7.22 -24.31 4.18
C VAL A 113 -7.30 -22.85 4.61
N PHE A 114 -7.00 -22.58 5.89
CA PHE A 114 -6.98 -21.22 6.42
C PHE A 114 -5.97 -20.34 5.67
N THR A 115 -4.76 -20.85 5.45
CA THR A 115 -3.70 -20.15 4.72
C THR A 115 -4.14 -19.75 3.31
N ASN A 116 -4.82 -20.63 2.59
CA ASN A 116 -5.29 -20.35 1.24
C ASN A 116 -6.40 -19.28 1.21
N GLU A 117 -7.33 -19.33 2.16
CA GLU A 117 -8.41 -18.34 2.27
C GLU A 117 -7.87 -16.96 2.66
N ALA A 118 -6.97 -16.91 3.65
CA ALA A 118 -6.33 -15.68 4.07
C ALA A 118 -5.47 -15.08 2.94
N LYS A 119 -4.72 -15.91 2.21
CA LYS A 119 -3.94 -15.49 1.04
C LYS A 119 -4.82 -14.77 0.02
N ALA A 120 -5.96 -15.35 -0.33
CA ALA A 120 -6.88 -14.76 -1.31
C ALA A 120 -7.33 -13.35 -0.89
N GLN A 121 -7.74 -13.17 0.37
CA GLN A 121 -8.20 -11.89 0.90
C GLN A 121 -7.08 -10.85 0.98
N ILE A 122 -5.89 -11.25 1.45
CA ILE A 122 -4.74 -10.35 1.59
C ILE A 122 -4.23 -9.92 0.20
N MET A 123 -4.18 -10.84 -0.78
CA MET A 123 -3.76 -10.52 -2.14
C MET A 123 -4.75 -9.60 -2.86
N GLU A 124 -6.05 -9.81 -2.66
CA GLU A 124 -7.09 -8.92 -3.18
C GLU A 124 -6.94 -7.50 -2.59
N ALA A 125 -6.70 -7.39 -1.28
CA ALA A 125 -6.47 -6.10 -0.63
C ALA A 125 -5.28 -5.35 -1.26
N PHE A 126 -4.14 -6.04 -1.45
CA PHE A 126 -2.98 -5.45 -2.14
C PHE A 126 -3.30 -5.04 -3.57
N ASP A 127 -4.01 -5.87 -4.34
CA ASP A 127 -4.37 -5.54 -5.73
C ASP A 127 -5.25 -4.30 -5.82
N LEU A 128 -6.18 -4.11 -4.88
CA LEU A 128 -7.00 -2.91 -4.81
C LEU A 128 -6.15 -1.67 -4.47
N ILE A 129 -5.21 -1.78 -3.52
CA ILE A 129 -4.28 -0.69 -3.18
C ILE A 129 -3.44 -0.31 -4.41
N ILE A 130 -2.83 -1.30 -5.08
CA ILE A 130 -1.97 -1.10 -6.26
C ILE A 130 -2.76 -0.46 -7.41
N LYS A 131 -3.98 -0.94 -7.69
CA LYS A 131 -4.85 -0.36 -8.72
C LYS A 131 -5.20 1.09 -8.43
N TYR A 132 -5.49 1.40 -7.16
CA TYR A 132 -5.78 2.76 -6.74
C TYR A 132 -4.56 3.67 -6.82
N GLU A 133 -3.37 3.21 -6.44
CA GLU A 133 -2.13 3.98 -6.54
C GLU A 133 -1.70 4.20 -8.00
N ALA A 134 -1.90 3.21 -8.86
CA ALA A 134 -1.67 3.35 -10.30
C ALA A 134 -2.63 4.35 -10.95
N ASN A 135 -3.87 4.40 -10.48
CA ASN A 135 -4.89 5.29 -11.01
C ASN A 135 -5.93 5.66 -9.93
N LYS A 136 -5.77 6.85 -9.34
CA LYS A 136 -6.64 7.39 -8.27
C LYS A 136 -8.00 7.88 -8.80
N ASN A 137 -8.69 7.07 -9.60
CA ASN A 137 -10.02 7.38 -10.14
C ASN A 137 -11.15 6.99 -9.16
N LYS A 138 -12.38 7.43 -9.47
CA LYS A 138 -13.56 7.20 -8.63
C LYS A 138 -13.94 5.72 -8.51
N GLU A 139 -13.77 4.95 -9.59
CA GLU A 139 -14.10 3.53 -9.63
C GLU A 139 -13.19 2.73 -8.68
N ASN A 140 -11.88 2.87 -8.84
CA ASN A 140 -10.88 2.22 -7.98
C ASN A 140 -11.04 2.63 -6.52
N LYS A 141 -11.31 3.92 -6.25
CA LYS A 141 -11.66 4.40 -4.91
C LYS A 141 -12.89 3.68 -4.35
N THR A 142 -13.93 3.50 -5.16
CA THR A 142 -15.18 2.86 -4.72
C THR A 142 -14.95 1.38 -4.40
N ASN A 143 -14.24 0.66 -5.28
CA ASN A 143 -13.88 -0.75 -5.07
C ASN A 143 -13.06 -0.95 -3.78
N LEU A 144 -12.10 -0.04 -3.54
CA LEU A 144 -11.27 -0.06 -2.34
C LEU A 144 -12.09 0.21 -1.07
N LEU A 145 -12.99 1.20 -1.11
CA LEU A 145 -13.86 1.52 0.03
C LEU A 145 -14.91 0.44 0.30
N SER A 146 -15.42 -0.25 -0.71
CA SER A 146 -16.33 -1.38 -0.50
C SER A 146 -15.64 -2.55 0.18
N PHE A 147 -14.36 -2.78 -0.10
CA PHE A 147 -13.56 -3.79 0.60
C PHE A 147 -13.39 -3.45 2.08
N LEU A 148 -13.20 -2.17 2.43
CA LEU A 148 -13.12 -1.70 3.82
C LEU A 148 -14.43 -1.84 4.62
N GLY A 149 -15.57 -1.85 3.93
CA GLY A 149 -16.89 -1.93 4.56
C GLY A 149 -17.39 -3.34 4.84
N ASN A 150 -16.69 -4.36 4.32
CA ASN A 150 -16.97 -5.78 4.56
C ASN A 150 -16.17 -6.29 5.77
#